data_AF-A0A958NT22-F1
#
_entry.id   AF-A0A958NT22-F1
#
_cell.length_a   1.000
_cell.length_b   1.000
_cell.length_c   1.000
_cell.angle_alpha   90.00
_cell.angle_beta   90.00
_cell.angle_gamma   90.00
#
_symmetry.space_group_name_H-M   'P 1'
#
loop_
_entity.id
_entity.type
_entity.pdbx_description
1 polymer ?
#
loop_
_entity_poly.entity_id
_entity_poly.type
_entity_poly.pdbx_seq_one_letter_code
_entity_poly.pdbx_strand_id
1 'polypeptide(L)'
;MRTCGRYLLLVWLAGTPFFSLAKSLETNAVKIVNAPSWLTEARVRTIAHKVEEFLEWDIRRVQVVWHASQSEFAAAHGLGPLALAATDRKAQIIHIGPRVSAENFDGIFGHELAHIVIIQKYKQAIPAWLEEGLANYVGELDKVDYKYLNSKPYVPVASLTHPYRKNADTKYHYHASTALMKMIAEKCPIHDLLQLSVGKRIETYLKTFCEIPDLDLAFKKWLKTQASK
;
A
#
# COMPACT_ATOMS: atom_id res chain seq x y z
N MET A 1 -6.53 -76.67 -27.02
CA MET A 1 -6.69 -75.78 -25.84
C MET A 1 -6.23 -74.38 -26.25
N ARG A 2 -7.17 -73.42 -26.40
CA ARG A 2 -6.86 -72.01 -26.66
C ARG A 2 -7.55 -71.20 -25.57
N THR A 3 -6.77 -70.53 -24.73
CA THR A 3 -7.25 -69.63 -23.68
C THR A 3 -7.50 -68.25 -24.27
N CYS A 4 -8.72 -67.75 -24.07
CA CYS A 4 -9.18 -66.43 -24.50
C CYS A 4 -8.91 -65.43 -23.36
N GLY A 5 -7.94 -64.54 -23.54
CA GLY A 5 -7.59 -63.50 -22.57
C GLY A 5 -8.52 -62.30 -22.67
N ARG A 6 -9.24 -61.99 -21.57
CA ARG A 6 -10.02 -60.76 -21.41
C ARG A 6 -9.09 -59.63 -20.95
N TYR A 7 -8.92 -58.61 -21.77
CA TYR A 7 -8.33 -57.32 -21.35
C TYR A 7 -9.42 -56.46 -20.71
N LEU A 8 -9.21 -56.06 -19.46
CA LEU A 8 -10.03 -55.06 -18.77
C LEU A 8 -9.50 -53.66 -19.16
N LEU A 9 -10.31 -52.88 -19.90
CA LEU A 9 -10.02 -51.49 -20.20
C LEU A 9 -10.41 -50.63 -18.97
N LEU A 10 -9.41 -50.16 -18.23
CA LEU A 10 -9.58 -49.16 -17.18
C LEU A 10 -9.67 -47.76 -17.82
N VAL A 11 -10.89 -47.27 -18.01
CA VAL A 11 -11.13 -45.88 -18.42
C VAL A 11 -10.97 -44.98 -17.20
N TRP A 12 -9.83 -44.32 -17.09
CA TRP A 12 -9.66 -43.19 -16.18
C TRP A 12 -10.49 -42.03 -16.70
N LEU A 13 -11.63 -41.77 -16.08
CA LEU A 13 -12.33 -40.50 -16.22
C LEU A 13 -11.44 -39.43 -15.58
N ALA A 14 -10.56 -38.83 -16.38
CA ALA A 14 -9.82 -37.64 -16.01
C ALA A 14 -10.85 -36.54 -15.69
N GLY A 15 -11.13 -36.36 -14.40
CA GLY A 15 -11.95 -35.26 -13.93
C GLY A 15 -11.35 -33.96 -14.43
N THR A 16 -12.03 -33.29 -15.35
CA THR A 16 -11.63 -31.96 -15.82
C THR A 16 -11.58 -31.06 -14.58
N PRO A 17 -10.42 -30.47 -14.24
CA PRO A 17 -10.37 -29.52 -13.15
C PRO A 17 -11.37 -28.41 -13.48
N PHE A 18 -12.32 -28.19 -12.58
CA PHE A 18 -13.22 -27.04 -12.64
C PHE A 18 -12.34 -25.79 -12.53
N PHE A 19 -11.95 -25.23 -13.66
CA PHE A 19 -11.36 -23.91 -13.72
C PHE A 19 -12.46 -22.93 -13.33
N SER A 20 -12.51 -22.59 -12.05
CA SER A 20 -13.32 -21.47 -11.55
C SER A 20 -12.91 -20.24 -12.35
N LEU A 21 -13.80 -19.77 -13.23
CA LEU A 21 -13.56 -18.59 -14.04
C LEU A 21 -13.21 -17.43 -13.11
N ALA A 22 -12.09 -16.77 -13.40
CA ALA A 22 -11.58 -15.68 -12.57
C ALA A 22 -12.65 -14.57 -12.47
N LYS A 23 -13.08 -14.26 -11.25
CA LYS A 23 -14.17 -13.31 -11.00
C LYS A 23 -13.64 -11.90 -11.24
N SER A 24 -14.39 -11.09 -12.00
CA SER A 24 -14.16 -9.64 -12.01
C SER A 24 -15.06 -8.97 -10.98
N LEU A 25 -14.53 -7.99 -10.26
CA LEU A 25 -15.29 -7.13 -9.34
C LEU A 25 -15.23 -5.70 -9.86
N GLU A 26 -16.37 -5.01 -9.88
CA GLU A 26 -16.44 -3.63 -10.34
C GLU A 26 -17.23 -2.79 -9.33
N THR A 27 -16.66 -1.64 -8.96
CA THR A 27 -17.28 -0.60 -8.15
C THR A 27 -17.12 0.75 -8.87
N ASN A 28 -17.62 1.83 -8.28
CA ASN A 28 -17.39 3.17 -8.82
C ASN A 28 -15.90 3.54 -8.81
N ALA A 29 -15.20 3.23 -7.72
CA ALA A 29 -13.79 3.58 -7.52
C ALA A 29 -12.81 2.56 -8.12
N VAL A 30 -13.20 1.31 -8.32
CA VAL A 30 -12.23 0.22 -8.58
C VAL A 30 -12.79 -0.83 -9.54
N LYS A 31 -11.96 -1.30 -10.48
CA LYS A 31 -12.19 -2.53 -11.26
C LYS A 31 -11.09 -3.55 -10.98
N ILE A 32 -11.43 -4.63 -10.27
CA ILE A 32 -10.50 -5.73 -9.94
C ILE A 32 -10.65 -6.85 -10.95
N VAL A 33 -9.57 -7.16 -11.68
CA VAL A 33 -9.48 -8.36 -12.52
C VAL A 33 -8.86 -9.51 -11.73
N ASN A 34 -9.34 -10.72 -11.98
CA ASN A 34 -8.93 -11.96 -11.31
C ASN A 34 -9.10 -11.94 -9.78
N ALA A 35 -10.16 -11.31 -9.28
CA ALA A 35 -10.41 -11.22 -7.86
C ALA A 35 -10.55 -12.61 -7.22
N PRO A 36 -9.95 -12.84 -6.04
CA PRO A 36 -10.11 -14.10 -5.33
C PRO A 36 -11.55 -14.27 -4.86
N SER A 37 -12.01 -15.51 -4.72
CA SER A 37 -13.41 -15.84 -4.40
C SER A 37 -13.89 -15.29 -3.06
N TRP A 38 -12.98 -15.10 -2.09
CA TRP A 38 -13.28 -14.52 -0.78
C TRP A 38 -13.48 -13.00 -0.82
N LEU A 39 -13.03 -12.33 -1.90
CA LEU A 39 -13.16 -10.88 -2.02
C LEU A 39 -14.54 -10.50 -2.55
N THR A 40 -15.20 -9.62 -1.82
CA THR A 40 -16.55 -9.13 -2.16
C THR A 40 -16.51 -7.67 -2.57
N GLU A 41 -17.45 -7.28 -3.41
CA GLU A 41 -17.63 -5.89 -3.85
C GLU A 41 -17.92 -4.94 -2.67
N ALA A 42 -18.67 -5.40 -1.68
CA ALA A 42 -18.97 -4.64 -0.46
C ALA A 42 -17.68 -4.31 0.31
N ARG A 43 -16.78 -5.29 0.48
CA ARG A 43 -15.50 -5.09 1.17
C ARG A 43 -14.62 -4.07 0.44
N VAL A 44 -14.52 -4.17 -0.89
CA VAL A 44 -13.79 -3.21 -1.74
C VAL A 44 -14.37 -1.81 -1.57
N ARG A 45 -15.70 -1.66 -1.60
CA ARG A 45 -16.36 -0.37 -1.37
C ARG A 45 -16.07 0.22 0.00
N THR A 46 -16.11 -0.59 1.06
CA THR A 46 -15.83 -0.12 2.42
C THR A 46 -14.42 0.46 2.52
N ILE A 47 -13.41 -0.22 1.98
CA ILE A 47 -12.02 0.26 2.03
C ILE A 47 -11.85 1.51 1.17
N ALA A 48 -12.39 1.50 -0.06
CA ALA A 48 -12.34 2.67 -0.94
C ALA A 48 -12.99 3.89 -0.27
N HIS A 49 -14.19 3.74 0.29
CA HIS A 49 -14.90 4.82 0.96
C HIS A 49 -14.10 5.40 2.14
N LYS A 50 -13.47 4.55 2.98
CA LYS A 50 -12.61 5.02 4.07
C LYS A 50 -11.45 5.88 3.56
N VAL A 51 -10.79 5.48 2.47
CA VAL A 51 -9.68 6.23 1.88
C VAL A 51 -10.18 7.54 1.25
N GLU A 52 -11.28 7.49 0.50
CA GLU A 52 -11.91 8.65 -0.14
C GLU A 52 -12.39 9.67 0.90
N GLU A 53 -13.01 9.21 1.98
CA GLU A 53 -13.45 10.03 3.11
C GLU A 53 -12.25 10.67 3.81
N PHE A 54 -11.24 9.87 4.19
CA PHE A 54 -10.09 10.39 4.92
C PHE A 54 -9.30 11.42 4.11
N LEU A 55 -9.08 11.15 2.82
CA LEU A 55 -8.33 12.02 1.93
C LEU A 55 -9.21 13.04 1.19
N GLU A 56 -10.51 13.05 1.47
CA GLU A 56 -11.55 13.92 0.88
C GLU A 56 -11.46 14.01 -0.64
N TRP A 57 -11.49 12.85 -1.30
CA TRP A 57 -11.36 12.75 -2.74
C TRP A 57 -11.97 11.48 -3.31
N ASP A 58 -12.91 11.63 -4.23
CA ASP A 58 -13.46 10.51 -4.99
C ASP A 58 -12.38 9.95 -5.93
N ILE A 59 -12.10 8.65 -5.81
CA ILE A 59 -11.12 7.97 -6.65
C ILE A 59 -11.71 7.82 -8.05
N ARG A 60 -11.02 8.37 -9.04
CA ARG A 60 -11.34 8.06 -10.44
C ARG A 60 -11.06 6.59 -10.66
N ARG A 61 -12.05 5.85 -11.18
CA ARG A 61 -12.01 4.39 -11.29
C ARG A 61 -10.63 3.87 -11.68
N VAL A 62 -9.99 3.12 -10.78
CA VAL A 62 -8.68 2.52 -11.00
C VAL A 62 -8.78 1.05 -11.31
N GLN A 63 -7.86 0.56 -12.14
CA GLN A 63 -7.71 -0.87 -12.39
C GLN A 63 -6.85 -1.50 -11.29
N VAL A 64 -7.31 -2.65 -10.80
CA VAL A 64 -6.56 -3.49 -9.87
C VAL A 64 -6.37 -4.85 -10.51
N VAL A 65 -5.13 -5.33 -10.55
CA VAL A 65 -4.78 -6.63 -11.11
C VAL A 65 -4.35 -7.55 -9.99
N TRP A 66 -5.12 -8.61 -9.76
CA TRP A 66 -4.69 -9.68 -8.87
C TRP A 66 -3.88 -10.71 -9.64
N HIS A 67 -2.64 -10.95 -9.21
CA HIS A 67 -1.74 -11.90 -9.84
C HIS A 67 -1.80 -13.26 -9.15
N ALA A 68 -1.88 -14.32 -9.95
CA ALA A 68 -1.95 -15.68 -9.43
C ALA A 68 -0.60 -16.21 -8.94
N SER A 69 0.52 -15.64 -9.41
CA SER A 69 1.87 -16.06 -9.07
C SER A 69 2.77 -14.89 -8.67
N GLN A 70 3.72 -15.16 -7.77
CA GLN A 70 4.64 -14.13 -7.27
C GLN A 70 5.61 -13.66 -8.37
N SER A 71 5.94 -14.52 -9.33
CA SER A 71 6.80 -14.20 -10.47
C SER A 71 6.10 -13.24 -11.44
N GLU A 72 4.83 -13.49 -11.77
CA GLU A 72 4.03 -12.60 -12.62
C GLU A 72 3.85 -11.23 -11.96
N PHE A 73 3.51 -11.20 -10.68
CA PHE A 73 3.44 -9.97 -9.90
C PHE A 73 4.77 -9.21 -9.92
N ALA A 74 5.88 -9.86 -9.57
CA ALA A 74 7.21 -9.24 -9.55
C ALA A 74 7.61 -8.69 -10.93
N ALA A 75 7.24 -9.37 -12.01
CA ALA A 75 7.49 -8.91 -13.37
C ALA A 75 6.65 -7.67 -13.74
N ALA A 76 5.42 -7.57 -13.23
CA ALA A 76 4.53 -6.45 -13.52
C ALA A 76 5.04 -5.12 -12.93
N HIS A 77 5.62 -5.14 -11.72
CA HIS A 77 6.02 -3.90 -11.02
C HIS A 77 7.54 -3.70 -10.88
N GLY A 78 8.37 -4.73 -11.07
CA GLY A 78 9.83 -4.62 -11.09
C GLY A 78 10.51 -4.32 -9.74
N LEU A 79 9.79 -4.39 -8.62
CA LEU A 79 10.31 -4.11 -7.26
C LEU A 79 10.86 -5.35 -6.53
N GLY A 80 10.86 -6.50 -7.21
CA GLY A 80 11.31 -7.79 -6.67
C GLY A 80 10.22 -8.56 -5.92
N PRO A 81 10.55 -9.77 -5.42
CA PRO A 81 9.56 -10.74 -4.93
C PRO A 81 9.04 -10.46 -3.53
N LEU A 82 9.55 -9.44 -2.83
CA LEU A 82 9.19 -9.16 -1.45
C LEU A 82 7.97 -8.26 -1.29
N ALA A 83 7.60 -7.49 -2.33
CA ALA A 83 6.38 -6.69 -2.32
C ALA A 83 5.13 -7.58 -2.19
N LEU A 84 4.08 -7.03 -1.58
CA LEU A 84 2.76 -7.67 -1.47
C LEU A 84 1.76 -7.03 -2.42
N ALA A 85 1.85 -5.72 -2.59
CA ALA A 85 1.15 -4.96 -3.61
C ALA A 85 2.09 -3.85 -4.11
N ALA A 86 1.71 -3.22 -5.22
CA ALA A 86 2.44 -2.09 -5.77
C ALA A 86 1.52 -1.23 -6.63
N THR A 87 1.63 0.09 -6.51
CA THR A 87 0.96 1.04 -7.39
C THR A 87 1.88 1.47 -8.53
N ASP A 88 1.51 1.18 -9.77
CA ASP A 88 2.11 1.81 -10.95
C ASP A 88 1.61 3.26 -11.03
N ARG A 89 2.49 4.20 -10.70
CA ARG A 89 2.15 5.62 -10.67
C ARG A 89 1.77 6.21 -12.02
N LYS A 90 2.37 5.71 -13.11
CA LYS A 90 2.17 6.25 -14.46
C LYS A 90 0.87 5.73 -15.03
N ALA A 91 0.62 4.43 -14.88
CA ALA A 91 -0.60 3.79 -15.36
C ALA A 91 -1.79 3.99 -14.40
N GLN A 92 -1.54 4.35 -13.13
CA GLN A 92 -2.53 4.37 -12.05
C GLN A 92 -3.23 3.02 -11.88
N ILE A 93 -2.43 1.96 -11.91
CA ILE A 93 -2.86 0.57 -11.75
C ILE A 93 -2.29 0.05 -10.43
N ILE A 94 -3.12 -0.66 -9.66
CA ILE A 94 -2.65 -1.36 -8.46
C ILE A 94 -2.45 -2.84 -8.82
N HIS A 95 -1.25 -3.34 -8.58
CA HIS A 95 -0.92 -4.75 -8.68
C HIS A 95 -0.99 -5.37 -7.28
N ILE A 96 -1.70 -6.49 -7.14
CA ILE A 96 -1.79 -7.24 -5.90
C ILE A 96 -1.18 -8.63 -6.10
N GLY A 97 -0.21 -8.97 -5.26
CA GLY A 97 0.48 -10.25 -5.29
C GLY A 97 -0.30 -11.38 -4.60
N PRO A 98 0.05 -12.65 -4.85
CA PRO A 98 -0.70 -13.81 -4.34
C PRO A 98 -0.56 -14.03 -2.83
N ARG A 99 0.32 -13.29 -2.16
CA ARG A 99 0.53 -13.36 -0.70
C ARG A 99 -0.42 -12.44 0.09
N VAL A 100 -1.24 -11.64 -0.60
CA VAL A 100 -2.34 -10.92 0.04
C VAL A 100 -3.46 -11.90 0.33
N SER A 101 -3.93 -11.93 1.57
CA SER A 101 -4.95 -12.83 2.07
C SER A 101 -6.16 -12.02 2.58
N ALA A 102 -7.21 -12.73 2.99
CA ALA A 102 -8.39 -12.08 3.55
C ALA A 102 -8.07 -11.30 4.83
N GLU A 103 -7.01 -11.63 5.57
CA GLU A 103 -6.67 -11.03 6.86
C GLU A 103 -5.89 -9.71 6.70
N ASN A 104 -5.08 -9.58 5.64
CA ASN A 104 -4.23 -8.41 5.44
C ASN A 104 -4.70 -7.51 4.27
N PHE A 105 -5.73 -7.92 3.53
CA PHE A 105 -6.22 -7.20 2.36
C PHE A 105 -6.58 -5.75 2.66
N ASP A 106 -7.32 -5.48 3.74
CA ASP A 106 -7.87 -4.14 3.98
C ASP A 106 -6.77 -3.09 4.09
N GLY A 107 -5.75 -3.38 4.89
CA GLY A 107 -4.65 -2.42 5.10
C GLY A 107 -3.74 -2.30 3.88
N ILE A 108 -3.43 -3.42 3.21
CA ILE A 108 -2.61 -3.40 1.98
C ILE A 108 -3.33 -2.66 0.86
N PHE A 109 -4.60 -2.96 0.64
CA PHE A 109 -5.38 -2.33 -0.40
C PHE A 109 -5.66 -0.86 -0.10
N GLY A 110 -5.97 -0.53 1.15
CA GLY A 110 -6.13 0.87 1.60
C GLY A 110 -4.85 1.69 1.41
N HIS A 111 -3.69 1.11 1.70
CA HIS A 111 -2.38 1.73 1.44
C HIS A 111 -2.17 2.05 -0.05
N GLU A 112 -2.42 1.09 -0.95
CA GLU A 112 -2.26 1.33 -2.39
C GLU A 112 -3.29 2.33 -2.95
N LEU A 113 -4.53 2.32 -2.43
CA LEU A 113 -5.54 3.31 -2.78
C LEU A 113 -5.19 4.72 -2.26
N ALA A 114 -4.41 4.84 -1.19
CA ALA A 114 -3.89 6.13 -0.76
C ALA A 114 -2.88 6.67 -1.78
N HIS A 115 -2.00 5.83 -2.34
CA HIS A 115 -1.03 6.21 -3.38
C HIS A 115 -1.71 6.75 -4.66
N ILE A 116 -2.60 5.96 -5.27
CA ILE A 116 -3.96 6.44 -5.56
C ILE A 116 -4.25 7.94 -5.62
N VAL A 117 -4.93 8.36 -4.55
CA VAL A 117 -5.39 9.71 -4.29
C VAL A 117 -4.23 10.70 -4.18
N ILE A 118 -3.08 10.30 -3.61
CA ILE A 118 -1.88 11.15 -3.54
C ILE A 118 -1.46 11.59 -4.94
N ILE A 119 -1.44 10.67 -5.92
CA ILE A 119 -1.10 10.96 -7.31
C ILE A 119 -2.17 11.85 -7.97
N GLN A 120 -3.45 11.53 -7.78
CA GLN A 120 -4.56 12.22 -8.47
C GLN A 120 -4.84 13.63 -7.91
N LYS A 121 -4.94 13.77 -6.59
CA LYS A 121 -5.32 15.01 -5.89
C LYS A 121 -4.10 15.87 -5.58
N TYR A 122 -3.13 15.30 -4.87
CA TYR A 122 -2.08 16.09 -4.22
C TYR A 122 -0.86 16.32 -5.13
N LYS A 123 -0.61 15.44 -6.11
CA LYS A 123 0.49 15.54 -7.08
C LYS A 123 1.85 15.66 -6.40
N GLN A 124 2.43 16.87 -6.36
CA GLN A 124 3.73 17.15 -5.74
C GLN A 124 3.62 17.79 -4.35
N ALA A 125 2.41 17.99 -3.84
CA ALA A 125 2.18 18.60 -2.53
C ALA A 125 2.66 17.70 -1.39
N ILE A 126 2.47 16.39 -1.52
CA ILE A 126 3.01 15.38 -0.60
C ILE A 126 4.39 14.97 -1.13
N PRO A 127 5.47 15.23 -0.38
CA PRO A 127 6.80 14.89 -0.81
C PRO A 127 7.06 13.38 -0.64
N ALA A 128 7.96 12.85 -1.47
CA ALA A 128 8.26 11.42 -1.52
C ALA A 128 8.73 10.83 -0.17
N TRP A 129 9.33 11.64 0.71
CA TRP A 129 9.75 11.20 2.05
C TRP A 129 8.58 10.99 3.02
N LEU A 130 7.41 11.58 2.75
CA LEU A 130 6.20 11.45 3.57
C LEU A 130 5.18 10.49 2.97
N GLU A 131 5.22 10.30 1.65
CA GLU A 131 4.22 9.55 0.89
C GLU A 131 3.90 8.17 1.48
N GLU A 132 4.92 7.35 1.73
CA GLU A 132 4.75 6.02 2.33
C GLU A 132 4.19 6.08 3.76
N GLY A 133 4.56 7.12 4.51
CA GLY A 133 4.07 7.34 5.86
C GLY A 133 2.59 7.70 5.87
N LEU A 134 2.15 8.56 4.94
CA LEU A 134 0.75 8.90 4.75
C LEU A 134 -0.04 7.68 4.28
N ALA A 135 0.45 6.93 3.29
CA ALA A 135 -0.22 5.73 2.80
C ALA A 135 -0.37 4.66 3.89
N ASN A 136 0.67 4.43 4.71
CA ASN A 136 0.58 3.54 5.87
C ASN A 136 -0.40 4.04 6.94
N TYR A 137 -0.45 5.35 7.19
CA TYR A 137 -1.36 5.93 8.17
C TYR A 137 -2.82 5.76 7.74
N VAL A 138 -3.14 6.07 6.47
CA VAL A 138 -4.50 5.92 5.92
C VAL A 138 -4.90 4.45 5.78
N GLY A 139 -3.97 3.59 5.36
CA GLY A 139 -4.18 2.15 5.25
C GLY A 139 -4.13 1.40 6.58
N GLU A 140 -4.03 2.07 7.74
CA GLU A 140 -3.93 1.42 9.06
C GLU A 140 -2.77 0.38 9.15
N LEU A 141 -1.69 0.57 8.37
CA LEU A 141 -0.47 -0.25 8.36
C LEU A 141 0.67 0.39 9.19
N ASP A 142 0.30 1.19 10.17
CA ASP A 142 1.12 2.21 10.80
C ASP A 142 2.10 1.67 11.89
N LYS A 143 2.54 0.41 11.76
CA LYS A 143 3.43 -0.23 12.75
C LYS A 143 4.84 0.36 12.69
N VAL A 144 5.29 0.92 13.81
CA VAL A 144 6.62 1.52 13.95
C VAL A 144 7.40 0.81 15.05
N ASP A 145 8.60 0.33 14.71
CA ASP A 145 9.58 -0.12 15.70
C ASP A 145 10.46 1.07 16.12
N TYR A 146 10.00 1.83 17.13
CA TYR A 146 10.71 3.03 17.61
C TYR A 146 12.08 2.72 18.20
N LYS A 147 12.25 1.55 18.83
CA LYS A 147 13.54 1.11 19.38
C LYS A 147 14.53 0.83 18.27
N TYR A 148 14.12 0.12 17.22
CA TYR A 148 14.92 -0.06 16.01
C TYR A 148 15.30 1.29 15.39
N LEU A 149 14.35 2.18 15.13
CA LEU A 149 14.63 3.49 14.52
C LEU A 149 15.63 4.31 15.35
N ASN A 150 15.46 4.36 16.66
CA ASN A 150 16.33 5.12 17.55
C ASN A 150 17.73 4.50 17.70
N SER A 151 17.89 3.20 17.40
CA SER A 151 19.19 2.52 17.41
C SER A 151 20.03 2.76 16.15
N LYS A 152 19.43 3.29 15.07
CA LYS A 152 20.11 3.52 13.80
C LYS A 152 20.71 4.93 13.74
N PRO A 153 21.78 5.13 12.93
CA PRO A 153 22.23 6.48 12.60
C PRO A 153 21.06 7.30 12.05
N TYR A 154 20.97 8.55 12.50
CA TYR A 154 19.91 9.43 12.06
C TYR A 154 20.10 9.82 10.58
N VAL A 155 19.04 9.70 9.80
CA VAL A 155 18.96 10.17 8.41
C VAL A 155 18.00 11.37 8.37
N PRO A 156 18.38 12.53 7.79
CA PRO A 156 17.47 13.65 7.61
C PRO A 156 16.22 13.24 6.86
N VAL A 157 15.03 13.57 7.38
CA VAL A 157 13.79 13.04 6.83
C VAL A 157 13.54 13.52 5.40
N ALA A 158 13.90 14.76 5.09
CA ALA A 158 13.77 15.32 3.75
C ALA A 158 14.67 14.63 2.71
N SER A 159 15.68 13.87 3.15
CA SER A 159 16.57 13.08 2.28
C SER A 159 16.05 11.67 2.00
N LEU A 160 14.97 11.23 2.67
CA LEU A 160 14.39 9.92 2.44
C LEU A 160 13.80 9.87 1.02
N THR A 161 14.33 8.98 0.18
CA THR A 161 13.77 8.71 -1.13
C THR A 161 12.96 7.43 -1.11
N HIS A 162 12.01 7.27 -2.03
CA HIS A 162 11.18 6.07 -2.18
C HIS A 162 12.01 4.76 -2.01
N PRO A 163 11.53 3.80 -1.21
CA PRO A 163 12.35 2.70 -0.65
C PRO A 163 12.93 1.73 -1.69
N TYR A 164 12.46 1.77 -2.92
CA TYR A 164 12.89 0.89 -4.01
C TYR A 164 13.93 1.52 -4.95
N ARG A 165 14.48 2.69 -4.62
CA ARG A 165 15.70 3.20 -5.27
C ARG A 165 16.92 2.41 -4.79
N LYS A 166 17.88 2.15 -5.69
CA LYS A 166 19.09 1.36 -5.41
C LYS A 166 19.78 1.87 -4.12
N ASN A 167 20.03 0.96 -3.18
CA ASN A 167 20.74 1.15 -1.91
C ASN A 167 19.98 1.80 -0.74
N ALA A 168 18.67 2.02 -0.82
CA ALA A 168 17.90 2.48 0.33
C ALA A 168 17.64 1.34 1.34
N ASP A 169 17.83 1.59 2.63
CA ASP A 169 17.31 0.71 3.68
C ASP A 169 15.78 0.84 3.71
N THR A 170 15.10 -0.03 2.96
CA THR A 170 13.64 -0.08 2.83
C THR A 170 12.95 -0.13 4.20
N LYS A 171 13.48 -0.94 5.14
CA LYS A 171 12.90 -1.09 6.48
C LYS A 171 13.00 0.22 7.25
N TYR A 172 14.17 0.88 7.22
CA TYR A 172 14.32 2.20 7.84
C TYR A 172 13.37 3.22 7.24
N HIS A 173 13.29 3.30 5.92
CA HIS A 173 12.41 4.26 5.23
C HIS A 173 10.96 4.10 5.68
N TYR A 174 10.39 2.89 5.59
CA TYR A 174 8.99 2.64 5.95
C TYR A 174 8.71 3.00 7.40
N HIS A 175 9.57 2.60 8.34
CA HIS A 175 9.38 2.95 9.74
C HIS A 175 9.54 4.46 9.98
N ALA A 176 10.53 5.11 9.36
CA ALA A 176 10.82 6.52 9.56
C ALA A 176 9.71 7.42 9.00
N SER A 177 9.25 7.16 7.76
CA SER A 177 8.15 7.92 7.15
C SER A 177 6.83 7.75 7.91
N THR A 178 6.52 6.53 8.37
CA THR A 178 5.34 6.24 9.19
C THR A 178 5.42 6.94 10.55
N ALA A 179 6.57 6.85 11.23
CA ALA A 179 6.79 7.54 12.50
C ALA A 179 6.67 9.06 12.36
N LEU A 180 7.15 9.61 11.24
CA LEU A 180 7.06 11.02 10.93
C LEU A 180 5.62 11.46 10.72
N MET A 181 4.84 10.69 9.96
CA MET A 181 3.41 10.94 9.78
C MET A 181 2.66 10.93 11.10
N LYS A 182 2.95 9.96 12.00
CA LYS A 182 2.39 9.92 13.36
C LYS A 182 2.76 11.15 14.19
N MET A 183 4.01 11.59 14.14
CA MET A 183 4.42 12.82 14.83
C MET A 183 3.65 14.03 14.33
N ILE A 184 3.48 14.18 13.01
CA ILE A 184 2.72 15.28 12.42
C ILE A 184 1.25 15.21 12.87
N ALA A 185 0.66 14.01 12.88
CA ALA A 185 -0.72 13.79 13.31
C ALA A 185 -0.95 14.12 14.79
N GLU A 186 0.07 14.01 15.63
CA GLU A 186 0.00 14.43 17.03
C GLU A 186 0.19 15.95 17.20
N LYS A 187 0.77 16.62 16.21
CA LYS A 187 1.04 18.07 16.25
C LYS A 187 -0.07 18.92 15.66
N CYS A 188 -0.82 18.41 14.69
CA CYS A 188 -1.88 19.16 14.04
C CYS A 188 -2.95 18.22 13.46
N PRO A 189 -4.19 18.71 13.26
CA PRO A 189 -5.23 17.96 12.57
C PRO A 189 -4.82 17.62 11.13
N ILE A 190 -4.71 16.32 10.81
CA ILE A 190 -4.21 15.88 9.49
C ILE A 190 -5.15 16.28 8.35
N HIS A 191 -6.47 16.24 8.56
CA HIS A 191 -7.44 16.62 7.53
C HIS A 191 -7.23 18.08 7.08
N ASP A 192 -7.14 19.02 8.03
CA ASP A 192 -6.88 20.43 7.74
C ASP A 192 -5.54 20.63 7.04
N LEU A 193 -4.48 19.94 7.50
CA LEU A 193 -3.16 20.01 6.87
C LEU A 193 -3.19 19.55 5.41
N LEU A 194 -3.90 18.44 5.13
CA LEU A 194 -4.03 17.91 3.79
C LEU A 194 -4.86 18.84 2.90
N GLN A 195 -5.99 19.36 3.39
CA GLN A 195 -6.80 20.35 2.67
C GLN A 195 -5.97 21.58 2.26
N LEU A 196 -5.22 22.15 3.20
CA LEU A 196 -4.34 23.30 2.94
C LEU A 196 -3.26 22.97 1.91
N SER A 197 -2.81 21.72 1.85
CA SER A 197 -1.75 21.27 0.95
C SER A 197 -2.21 21.01 -0.48
N VAL A 198 -3.51 21.13 -0.81
CA VAL A 198 -3.94 20.95 -2.21
C VAL A 198 -3.35 22.06 -3.10
N GLY A 199 -2.39 21.69 -3.95
CA GLY A 199 -1.69 22.62 -4.83
C GLY A 199 -0.52 23.37 -4.19
N LYS A 200 -0.18 23.09 -2.93
CA LYS A 200 0.94 23.70 -2.20
C LYS A 200 1.73 22.62 -1.47
N ARG A 201 3.05 22.80 -1.37
CA ARG A 201 3.93 21.87 -0.66
C ARG A 201 3.59 21.83 0.83
N ILE A 202 3.36 20.63 1.38
CA ILE A 202 2.96 20.43 2.79
C ILE A 202 3.96 21.06 3.76
N GLU A 203 5.24 21.13 3.38
CA GLU A 203 6.30 21.74 4.18
C GLU A 203 6.01 23.21 4.54
N THR A 204 5.27 23.92 3.69
CA THR A 204 4.81 25.29 3.96
C THR A 204 4.00 25.37 5.25
N TYR A 205 3.14 24.37 5.47
CA TYR A 205 2.20 24.33 6.58
C TYR A 205 2.75 23.61 7.80
N LEU A 206 3.75 22.73 7.65
CA LEU A 206 4.39 22.11 8.81
C LEU A 206 4.97 23.15 9.77
N LYS A 207 5.60 24.21 9.24
CA LYS A 207 6.17 25.27 10.06
C LYS A 207 5.12 26.16 10.71
N THR A 208 4.12 26.60 9.94
CA THR A 208 3.17 27.63 10.41
C THR A 208 1.93 27.04 11.07
N PHE A 209 1.35 26.00 10.49
CA PHE A 209 0.10 25.40 10.97
C PHE A 209 0.35 24.33 12.03
N CYS A 210 1.38 23.48 11.84
CA CYS A 210 1.72 22.42 12.81
C CYS A 210 2.77 22.85 13.84
N GLU A 211 3.27 24.09 13.75
CA GLU A 211 4.30 24.65 14.64
C GLU A 211 5.58 23.80 14.72
N ILE A 212 5.99 23.22 13.59
CA ILE A 212 7.22 22.42 13.44
C ILE A 212 8.26 23.25 12.66
N PRO A 213 9.00 24.16 13.32
CA PRO A 213 9.95 25.04 12.63
C PRO A 213 11.16 24.31 12.06
N ASP A 214 11.57 23.21 12.70
CA ASP A 214 12.65 22.32 12.27
C ASP A 214 12.14 20.88 12.36
N LEU A 215 11.85 20.30 11.19
CA LEU A 215 11.28 18.97 11.06
C LEU A 215 12.23 17.87 11.56
N ASP A 216 13.52 17.99 11.25
CA ASP A 216 14.52 17.00 11.60
C ASP A 216 14.76 16.98 13.12
N LEU A 217 14.90 18.16 13.74
CA LEU A 217 15.06 18.29 15.18
C LEU A 217 13.82 17.79 15.94
N ALA A 218 12.62 18.18 15.49
CA ALA A 218 11.37 17.72 16.09
C ALA A 218 11.26 16.19 16.02
N PHE A 219 11.57 15.60 14.86
CA PHE A 219 11.51 14.16 14.67
C PHE A 219 12.53 13.39 15.52
N LYS A 220 13.78 13.88 15.62
CA LYS A 220 14.78 13.29 16.54
C LYS A 220 14.29 13.25 17.99
N LYS A 221 13.73 14.37 18.45
CA LYS A 221 13.20 14.47 19.82
C LYS A 221 12.04 13.50 20.01
N TRP A 222 11.13 13.45 19.05
CA TRP A 222 9.99 12.54 19.03
C TRP A 222 10.39 11.07 19.12
N LEU A 223 11.34 10.63 18.28
CA LEU A 223 11.84 9.25 18.27
C LEU A 223 12.40 8.83 19.63
N LYS A 224 13.18 9.70 20.28
CA LYS A 224 13.72 9.43 21.62
C LYS A 224 12.61 9.23 22.65
N THR A 225 11.60 10.10 22.64
CA THR A 225 10.45 10.00 23.55
C THR A 225 9.62 8.75 23.32
N GLN A 226 9.40 8.34 22.07
CA GLN A 226 8.63 7.13 21.75
C GLN A 226 9.42 5.85 22.03
N ALA A 227 10.73 5.84 21.81
CA ALA A 227 11.57 4.67 22.08
C ALA A 227 11.74 4.35 23.57
N SER A 228 11.50 5.32 24.46
CA SER A 228 11.51 5.14 25.92
C SER A 228 10.19 4.65 26.52
N LYS A 229 9.11 4.63 25.73
CA LYS A 229 7.83 4.03 26.13
C LYS A 229 7.88 2.51 25.91
#